data_AF-A0A8T6QYE1-F1
#
_entry.id   AF-A0A8T6QYE1-F1
#
_cell.length_a   1.000
_cell.length_b   1.000
_cell.length_c   1.000
_cell.angle_alpha   90.00
_cell.angle_beta   90.00
_cell.angle_gamma   90.00
#
_symmetry.space_group_name_H-M   'P 1'
#
loop_
_entity.id
_entity.type
_entity.pdbx_description
1 polymer ?
#
loop_
_entity_poly.entity_id
_entity_poly.type
_entity_poly.pdbx_seq_one_letter_code
_entity_poly.pdbx_strand_id
1 'polypeptide(L)' 'MHHTSMPTNPALTRQHRLRAIVKRLVIELGYLEYCLAAGLEDTNLQTAALSIDTAIDCLNEHLVP' A
#
# COMPACT_ATOMS: atom_id res chain seq x y z
N MET A 1 24.11 28.82 9.83
CA MET A 1 23.64 27.50 10.27
C MET A 1 23.80 26.55 9.09
N HIS A 2 24.72 25.59 9.16
CA HIS A 2 24.93 24.65 8.07
C HIS A 2 23.81 23.59 8.09
N HIS A 3 22.94 23.61 7.07
CA HIS A 3 22.03 22.50 6.82
C HIS A 3 22.83 21.33 6.24
N THR A 4 23.20 20.39 7.10
CA THR A 4 23.73 19.10 6.66
C THR A 4 22.56 18.33 6.05
N SER A 5 22.40 18.39 4.73
CA SER A 5 21.48 17.49 4.02
C SER A 5 22.00 16.07 4.20
N MET A 6 21.35 15.27 5.05
CA MET A 6 21.66 13.85 5.11
C MET A 6 21.44 13.25 3.72
N PRO A 7 22.41 12.50 3.18
CA PRO A 7 22.19 11.79 1.92
C PRO A 7 21.09 10.77 2.14
N THR A 8 19.92 11.02 1.56
CA THR A 8 18.82 10.05 1.50
C THR A 8 19.25 8.92 0.58
N ASN A 9 19.67 7.80 1.17
CA ASN A 9 20.05 6.61 0.42
C ASN A 9 18.84 6.14 -0.42
N PRO A 10 18.90 6.20 -1.76
CA PRO A 10 17.77 5.87 -2.63
C PRO A 10 17.26 4.44 -2.43
N ALA A 11 18.15 3.50 -2.08
CA ALA A 11 17.79 2.12 -1.77
C ALA A 11 16.92 2.03 -0.51
N LEU A 12 17.21 2.85 0.50
CA LEU A 12 16.44 2.91 1.74
C LEU A 12 15.04 3.49 1.46
N THR A 13 14.95 4.56 0.66
CA THR A 13 13.69 5.14 0.21
C THR A 13 12.86 4.14 -0.59
N ARG A 14 13.51 3.36 -1.49
CA ARG A 14 12.86 2.30 -2.27
C ARG A 14 12.29 1.23 -1.34
N GLN A 15 13.07 0.73 -0.39
CA GLN A 15 12.62 -0.27 0.59
C GLN A 15 11.46 0.24 1.46
N HIS A 16 11.52 1.49 1.93
CA HIS A 16 10.43 2.10 2.70
C HIS A 16 9.13 2.19 1.89
N ARG A 17 9.23 2.54 0.61
CA ARG A 17 8.08 2.58 -0.30
C ARG A 17 7.49 1.19 -0.51
N LEU A 18 8.31 0.18 -0.79
CA LEU A 18 7.84 -1.21 -0.89
C LEU A 18 7.12 -1.67 0.37
N ARG A 19 7.71 -1.39 1.55
CA ARG A 19 7.10 -1.73 2.84
C ARG A 19 5.74 -1.05 3.02
N ALA A 20 5.60 0.20 2.61
CA ALA A 20 4.34 0.93 2.71
C ALA A 20 3.26 0.32 1.80
N ILE A 21 3.61 -0.03 0.56
CA ILE A 21 2.72 -0.70 -0.40
C ILE A 21 2.24 -2.04 0.16
N VAL A 22 3.15 -2.88 0.65
CA VAL A 22 2.82 -4.19 1.23
C VAL A 22 1.94 -4.04 2.47
N LYS A 23 2.22 -3.06 3.35
CA LYS A 23 1.36 -2.77 4.51
C LYS A 23 -0.06 -2.41 4.09
N ARG A 24 -0.23 -1.58 3.05
CA ARG A 24 -1.55 -1.22 2.52
C ARG A 24 -2.28 -2.48 2.05
N LEU A 25 -1.64 -3.33 1.24
CA LEU A 25 -2.24 -4.59 0.76
C LEU A 25 -2.76 -5.47 1.91
N VAL A 26 -1.94 -5.69 2.95
CA VAL A 26 -2.33 -6.52 4.10
C VAL A 26 -3.54 -5.93 4.83
N ILE A 27 -3.59 -4.61 5.00
CA ILE A 27 -4.71 -3.92 5.65
C ILE A 27 -5.99 -4.06 4.83
N GLU A 28 -5.94 -3.78 3.53
CA GLU A 28 -7.14 -3.82 2.68
C GLU A 28 -7.68 -5.24 2.50
N LEU A 29 -6.80 -6.25 2.44
CA LEU A 29 -7.21 -7.66 2.44
C LEU A 29 -7.92 -8.05 3.75
N GLY A 30 -7.37 -7.63 4.90
CA GLY A 30 -8.03 -7.87 6.19
C GLY A 30 -9.36 -7.12 6.32
N TYR A 31 -9.46 -5.92 5.75
CA TYR A 31 -10.72 -5.17 5.70
C TYR A 31 -11.76 -5.86 4.80
N LEU A 32 -11.35 -6.36 3.62
CA LEU A 32 -12.23 -7.13 2.73
C LEU A 32 -12.73 -8.41 3.41
N GLU A 33 -11.85 -9.17 4.05
CA GLU A 33 -12.23 -10.37 4.81
C GLU A 33 -13.24 -10.03 5.92
N TYR A 34 -13.00 -8.96 6.66
CA TYR A 34 -13.95 -8.47 7.67
C TYR A 34 -15.31 -8.11 7.05
N CYS A 35 -15.34 -7.37 5.94
CA CYS A 35 -16.58 -7.00 5.26
C CYS A 35 -17.40 -8.22 4.84
N LEU A 36 -16.72 -9.23 4.28
CA LEU A 36 -17.37 -10.48 3.88
C LEU A 36 -17.91 -11.25 5.10
N ALA A 37 -17.12 -11.38 6.16
CA ALA A 37 -17.52 -12.08 7.37
C ALA A 37 -18.68 -11.40 8.11
N ALA A 38 -18.72 -10.07 8.09
CA ALA A 38 -19.77 -9.26 8.72
C ALA A 38 -21.01 -9.06 7.83
N GLY A 39 -21.01 -9.57 6.59
CA GLY A 39 -22.12 -9.38 5.64
C GLY A 39 -22.33 -7.93 5.24
N LEU A 40 -21.25 -7.13 5.20
CA LEU A 40 -21.31 -5.72 4.82
C LEU A 40 -21.57 -5.57 3.31
N GLU A 41 -22.30 -4.51 2.97
CA GLU A 41 -22.81 -4.26 1.62
C GLU A 41 -21.74 -3.92 0.57
N ASP A 42 -22.19 -3.96 -0.70
CA ASP A 42 -21.40 -3.79 -1.92
C ASP A 42 -20.47 -2.57 -1.91
N THR A 43 -20.90 -1.42 -1.36
CA THR A 43 -20.06 -0.20 -1.37
C THR A 43 -18.75 -0.38 -0.58
N ASN A 44 -18.79 -1.10 0.55
CA ASN A 44 -17.59 -1.37 1.35
C ASN A 44 -16.66 -2.35 0.63
N LEU A 45 -17.25 -3.39 0.03
CA LEU A 45 -16.52 -4.38 -0.77
C LEU A 45 -15.86 -3.74 -2.00
N GLN A 46 -16.58 -2.88 -2.71
CA GLN A 46 -16.06 -2.11 -3.85
C GLN A 46 -14.93 -1.18 -3.43
N THR A 47 -15.07 -0.50 -2.27
CA THR A 47 -14.02 0.38 -1.74
C THR A 47 -12.75 -0.39 -1.38
N ALA A 48 -12.90 -1.56 -0.73
CA ALA A 48 -11.79 -2.44 -0.40
C ALA A 48 -11.11 -2.98 -1.66
N ALA A 49 -11.89 -3.45 -2.64
CA ALA A 49 -11.39 -3.94 -3.93
C ALA A 49 -10.59 -2.85 -4.68
N LEU A 50 -11.16 -1.65 -4.83
CA LEU A 50 -10.47 -0.51 -5.46
C LEU A 50 -9.15 -0.15 -4.74
N SER A 51 -9.15 -0.23 -3.40
CA SER A 51 -7.95 0.05 -2.61
C SER A 51 -6.87 -1.02 -2.77
N ILE A 52 -7.27 -2.28 -2.95
CA ILE A 52 -6.37 -3.40 -3.28
C ILE A 52 -5.79 -3.20 -4.68
N ASP A 53 -6.62 -2.93 -5.68
CA ASP A 53 -6.19 -2.70 -7.07
C ASP A 53 -5.14 -1.57 -7.15
N THR A 54 -5.43 -0.44 -6.49
CA THR A 54 -4.49 0.70 -6.41
C THR A 54 -3.14 0.30 -5.78
N ALA A 55 -3.17 -0.54 -4.74
CA ALA A 55 -1.95 -0.98 -4.08
C ALA A 55 -1.15 -1.98 -4.94
N ILE A 56 -1.84 -2.81 -5.73
CA ILE A 56 -1.23 -3.70 -6.73
C ILE A 56 -0.57 -2.87 -7.83
N ASP A 57 -1.25 -1.84 -8.34
CA ASP A 57 -0.68 -0.94 -9.36
C ASP A 57 0.59 -0.26 -8.85
N CYS A 58 0.54 0.28 -7.63
CA CYS A 58 1.72 0.85 -6.96
C CYS A 58 2.86 -0.17 -6.78
N LEU A 59 2.54 -1.44 -6.51
CA LEU A 59 3.53 -2.51 -6.40
C LEU A 59 4.16 -2.81 -7.77
N ASN A 60 3.35 -2.92 -8.81
CA ASN A 60 3.81 -3.17 -10.18
C ASN A 60 4.75 -2.05 -10.62
N GLU A 61 4.36 -0.79 -10.46
CA GLU A 61 5.21 0.37 -10.72
C GLU A 61 6.54 0.32 -9.97
N HIS A 62 6.53 -0.17 -8.72
CA HIS A 62 7.73 -0.30 -7.91
C HIS A 62 8.69 -1.41 -8.37
N LEU A 63 8.12 -2.47 -8.97
CA LEU A 63 8.86 -3.64 -9.45
C LEU A 63 9.41 -3.46 -10.87
N VAL A 64 8.88 -2.49 -11.64
CA VAL A 64 9.45 -2.12 -12.95
C VAL A 64 10.91 -1.65 -12.76
N PRO A 65 11.86 -2.15 -13.57
CA PRO A 65 13.29 -1.85 -13.45
C PRO A 65 13.65 -0.37 -13.58
#